data_AF-A0A1G8LLY1-F1
#
_entry.id   AF-A0A1G8LLY1-F1
#
_cell.length_a   1.000
_cell.length_b   1.000
_cell.length_c   1.000
_cell.angle_alpha   90.00
_cell.angle_beta   90.00
_cell.angle_gamma   90.00
#
_symmetry.space_group_name_H-M   'P 1'
#
loop_
_entity.id
_entity.type
_entity.pdbx_description
1 polymer ?
#
loop_
_entity_poly.entity_id
_entity_poly.type
_entity_poly.pdbx_seq_one_letter_code
_entity_poly.pdbx_strand_id
1 'polypeptide(L)'
;MANIYWYYLIAIIGLGATVFSIYKKQTVKRSTFLVFYLFTTCITWIGEFFVLGLLDAYAYKTGIFSDPWAQNILGHLILNSTFYPGTAILVAANCLGYGWISFITIIYLLIEYLCLKSGIYEHHWWKYYMTGFLIFFFQVFSKKYFTMLNPIKSRLIRNITFYFVGFVLLHYPIPVLLLLGKQYYNVNWAENLYLSSTMFIFAYQLIEVIILIYCVCILKKWYFKLIPFCIAFFGQYILMKLNILVLKDGWNLLYSMILYFSSIVTFIIIEKYSLKMKVQ
;
A
#
# COMPACT_ATOMS: atom_id res chain seq x y z
N MET A 1 28.73 -0.30 0.90
CA MET A 1 27.68 -1.19 0.35
C MET A 1 26.52 -0.33 -0.07
N ALA A 2 25.81 -0.64 -1.16
CA ALA A 2 24.63 0.14 -1.55
C ALA A 2 23.54 0.03 -0.47
N ASN A 3 23.02 1.18 0.00
CA ASN A 3 22.07 1.22 1.12
C ASN A 3 20.82 0.35 0.86
N ILE A 4 20.42 0.20 -0.40
CA ILE A 4 19.29 -0.62 -0.85
C ILE A 4 19.30 -2.07 -0.33
N TYR A 5 20.47 -2.68 -0.10
CA TYR A 5 20.55 -4.06 0.36
C TYR A 5 19.89 -4.27 1.74
N TRP A 6 19.94 -3.25 2.61
CA TRP A 6 19.25 -3.27 3.89
C TRP A 6 17.73 -3.32 3.72
N TYR A 7 17.20 -2.53 2.79
CA TYR A 7 15.77 -2.50 2.46
C TYR A 7 15.31 -3.86 1.90
N TYR A 8 16.11 -4.48 1.02
CA TYR A 8 15.80 -5.82 0.50
C TYR A 8 15.85 -6.89 1.59
N LEU A 9 16.82 -6.84 2.50
CA LEU A 9 16.88 -7.79 3.61
C LEU A 9 15.62 -7.70 4.49
N ILE A 10 15.21 -6.48 4.86
CA ILE A 10 13.99 -6.24 5.65
C ILE A 10 12.75 -6.72 4.88
N ALA A 11 12.71 -6.48 3.57
CA ALA A 11 11.62 -6.93 2.72
C ALA A 11 11.50 -8.46 2.65
N ILE A 12 12.63 -9.15 2.49
CA ILE A 12 12.70 -10.62 2.49
C ILE A 12 12.21 -11.18 3.83
N ILE A 13 12.59 -10.58 4.95
CA ILE A 13 12.12 -11.00 6.29
C ILE A 13 10.59 -10.87 6.37
N GLY A 14 10.03 -9.74 5.91
CA GLY A 14 8.57 -9.51 5.90
C GLY A 14 7.80 -10.49 5.03
N LEU A 15 8.27 -10.72 3.81
CA LEU A 15 7.68 -11.69 2.89
C LEU A 15 7.83 -13.12 3.42
N GLY A 16 8.98 -13.47 3.99
CA GLY A 16 9.21 -14.76 4.64
C GLY A 16 8.23 -15.00 5.79
N ALA A 17 8.01 -14.00 6.66
CA ALA A 17 7.03 -14.07 7.73
C ALA A 17 5.60 -14.26 7.20
N THR A 18 5.27 -13.62 6.07
CA THR A 18 3.98 -13.77 5.38
C THR A 18 3.79 -15.20 4.89
N VAL A 19 4.75 -15.71 4.11
CA VAL A 19 4.71 -17.07 3.53
C VAL A 19 4.64 -18.11 4.64
N PHE A 20 5.48 -17.99 5.67
CA PHE A 20 5.48 -18.86 6.84
C PHE A 20 4.11 -18.90 7.52
N SER A 21 3.50 -17.74 7.75
CA SER A 21 2.21 -17.64 8.44
C SER A 21 1.06 -18.24 7.63
N ILE A 22 1.04 -17.99 6.32
CA ILE A 22 0.05 -18.57 5.40
C ILE A 22 0.21 -20.09 5.34
N TYR A 23 1.45 -20.59 5.26
CA TYR A 23 1.73 -22.02 5.18
C TYR A 23 1.33 -22.77 6.47
N LYS A 24 1.64 -22.19 7.63
CA LYS A 24 1.33 -22.77 8.94
C LYS A 24 -0.18 -22.79 9.23
N LYS A 25 -0.96 -21.83 8.72
CA LYS A 25 -2.40 -21.67 9.03
C LYS A 25 -3.30 -22.11 7.87
N GLN A 26 -3.41 -23.43 7.71
CA GLN A 26 -4.22 -24.05 6.64
C GLN A 26 -5.74 -23.94 6.86
N THR A 27 -6.20 -23.62 8.08
CA THR A 27 -7.64 -23.53 8.39
C THR A 27 -8.32 -22.28 7.83
N VAL A 28 -7.54 -21.27 7.45
CA VAL A 28 -8.04 -20.01 6.87
C VAL A 28 -7.82 -20.01 5.36
N LYS A 29 -8.81 -19.54 4.60
CA LYS A 29 -8.68 -19.45 3.14
C LYS A 29 -7.52 -18.52 2.76
N ARG A 30 -6.66 -18.97 1.85
CA ARG A 30 -5.53 -18.17 1.32
C ARG A 30 -5.96 -16.81 0.77
N SER A 31 -7.14 -16.74 0.15
CA SER A 31 -7.71 -15.48 -0.33
C SER A 31 -7.96 -14.45 0.78
N THR A 32 -8.27 -14.89 2.00
CA THR A 32 -8.46 -14.00 3.15
C THR A 32 -7.13 -13.41 3.60
N PHE A 33 -6.05 -14.20 3.60
CA PHE A 33 -4.71 -13.68 3.88
C PHE A 33 -4.26 -12.67 2.83
N LEU A 34 -4.48 -12.95 1.54
CA LEU A 34 -4.15 -12.02 0.46
C LEU A 34 -4.88 -10.68 0.64
N VAL A 35 -6.20 -10.72 0.87
CA VAL A 35 -6.99 -9.50 1.08
C VAL A 35 -6.53 -8.75 2.33
N PHE A 36 -6.25 -9.47 3.42
CA PHE A 36 -5.75 -8.84 4.64
C PHE A 36 -4.37 -8.22 4.45
N TYR A 37 -3.47 -8.85 3.68
CA TYR A 37 -2.16 -8.31 3.32
C TYR A 37 -2.27 -6.99 2.56
N LEU A 38 -3.11 -6.95 1.53
CA LEU A 38 -3.34 -5.76 0.72
C LEU A 38 -4.01 -4.66 1.55
N PHE A 39 -4.94 -5.03 2.43
CA PHE A 39 -5.54 -4.09 3.39
C PHE A 39 -4.49 -3.47 4.32
N THR A 40 -3.64 -4.28 4.97
CA THR A 40 -2.63 -3.76 5.91
C THR A 40 -1.56 -2.96 5.19
N THR A 41 -1.20 -3.34 3.95
CA THR A 41 -0.33 -2.55 3.05
C THR A 41 -0.92 -1.15 2.87
N CYS A 42 -2.22 -1.05 2.55
CA CYS A 42 -2.87 0.24 2.36
C CYS A 42 -2.87 1.11 3.63
N ILE A 43 -3.14 0.50 4.79
CA ILE A 43 -3.13 1.22 6.07
C ILE A 43 -1.75 1.84 6.33
N THR A 44 -0.69 1.08 6.05
CA THR A 44 0.68 1.56 6.22
C THR A 44 1.05 2.61 5.16
N TRP A 45 0.53 2.48 3.94
CA TRP A 45 0.67 3.50 2.88
C TRP A 45 0.07 4.84 3.25
N ILE A 46 -1.15 4.82 3.75
CA ILE A 46 -1.84 6.03 4.17
C ILE A 46 -1.11 6.65 5.37
N GLY A 47 -0.76 5.85 6.39
CA GLY A 47 -0.01 6.32 7.55
C GLY A 47 1.31 6.98 7.18
N GLU A 48 2.06 6.36 6.28
CA GLU A 48 3.30 6.93 5.77
C GLU A 48 3.06 8.21 4.96
N PHE A 49 2.06 8.23 4.08
CA PHE A 49 1.77 9.42 3.28
C PHE A 49 1.52 10.65 4.17
N PHE A 50 0.83 10.48 5.31
CA PHE A 50 0.66 11.55 6.29
C PHE A 50 1.96 11.92 7.00
N VAL A 51 2.68 10.92 7.55
CA VAL A 51 3.86 11.16 8.40
C VAL A 51 5.07 11.61 7.60
N LEU A 52 5.40 10.89 6.53
CA LEU A 52 6.50 11.19 5.63
C LEU A 52 6.09 12.22 4.57
N GLY A 53 5.02 11.93 3.81
CA GLY A 53 4.66 12.70 2.63
C GLY A 53 4.25 14.14 2.94
N LEU A 54 3.36 14.33 3.91
CA LEU A 54 2.82 15.66 4.23
C LEU A 54 3.60 16.40 5.33
N LEU A 55 4.19 15.65 6.27
CA LEU A 55 4.82 16.23 7.45
C LEU A 55 6.34 16.11 7.46
N ASP A 56 6.95 15.40 6.52
CA ASP A 56 8.41 15.25 6.40
C ASP A 56 9.07 14.79 7.72
N ALA A 57 8.52 13.75 8.34
CA ALA A 57 8.96 13.31 9.67
C ALA A 57 10.38 12.72 9.71
N TYR A 58 10.79 12.11 8.62
CA TYR A 58 12.04 11.38 8.45
C TYR A 58 12.37 11.22 6.97
N ALA A 59 13.53 10.65 6.65
CA ALA A 59 13.91 10.37 5.26
C ALA A 59 14.53 8.98 5.11
N TYR A 60 14.16 8.29 4.03
CA TYR A 60 14.81 7.07 3.56
C TYR A 60 15.94 7.39 2.60
N LYS A 61 17.10 6.79 2.83
CA LYS A 61 18.28 6.91 1.96
C LYS A 61 18.59 5.57 1.30
N THR A 62 17.86 5.25 0.23
CA THR A 62 18.02 4.00 -0.52
C THR A 62 19.30 3.96 -1.35
N GLY A 63 19.85 5.12 -1.72
CA GLY A 63 21.07 5.23 -2.53
C GLY A 63 20.89 4.86 -4.01
N ILE A 64 19.64 4.68 -4.48
CA ILE A 64 19.33 4.38 -5.88
C ILE A 64 19.12 5.66 -6.70
N PHE A 65 18.38 6.62 -6.14
CA PHE A 65 18.05 7.88 -6.79
C PHE A 65 18.83 9.04 -6.16
N SER A 66 19.13 10.07 -6.97
CA SER A 66 19.73 11.30 -6.46
C SER A 66 18.72 12.18 -5.73
N ASP A 67 17.48 12.22 -6.21
CA ASP A 67 16.41 13.00 -5.61
C ASP A 67 15.96 12.40 -4.25
N PRO A 68 15.92 13.19 -3.16
CA PRO A 68 15.52 12.70 -1.84
C PRO A 68 14.09 12.13 -1.80
N TRP A 69 13.15 12.73 -2.52
CA TRP A 69 11.76 12.27 -2.55
C TRP A 69 11.60 10.98 -3.34
N ALA A 70 12.36 10.79 -4.43
CA ALA A 70 12.42 9.51 -5.12
C ALA A 70 12.97 8.39 -4.20
N GLN A 71 13.98 8.69 -3.38
CA GLN A 71 14.46 7.73 -2.38
C GLN A 71 13.41 7.42 -1.32
N ASN A 72 12.69 8.43 -0.83
CA ASN A 72 11.56 8.28 0.09
C ASN A 72 10.47 7.39 -0.48
N ILE A 73 10.03 7.62 -1.72
CA ILE A 73 9.02 6.79 -2.39
C ILE A 73 9.50 5.35 -2.50
N LEU A 74 10.76 5.12 -2.90
CA LEU A 74 11.29 3.75 -3.02
C LEU A 74 11.34 3.03 -1.67
N GLY A 75 11.89 3.69 -0.64
CA GLY A 75 11.96 3.12 0.71
C GLY A 75 10.57 2.81 1.27
N HIS A 76 9.65 3.75 1.08
CA HIS A 76 8.25 3.61 1.43
C HIS A 76 7.60 2.38 0.77
N LEU A 77 7.69 2.29 -0.57
CA LEU A 77 7.10 1.21 -1.35
C LEU A 77 7.63 -0.15 -0.92
N ILE A 78 8.94 -0.27 -0.67
CA ILE A 78 9.53 -1.52 -0.22
C ILE A 78 8.98 -1.87 1.16
N LEU A 79 9.25 -1.06 2.18
CA LEU A 79 8.98 -1.44 3.57
C LEU A 79 7.49 -1.63 3.84
N ASN A 80 6.65 -0.71 3.35
CA ASN A 80 5.22 -0.73 3.63
C ASN A 80 4.44 -1.73 2.75
N SER A 81 5.05 -2.25 1.68
CA SER A 81 4.44 -3.34 0.89
C SER A 81 4.97 -4.72 1.25
N THR A 82 5.95 -4.82 2.15
CA THR A 82 6.56 -6.11 2.52
C THR A 82 6.60 -6.35 4.02
N PHE A 83 7.30 -5.49 4.76
CA PHE A 83 7.67 -5.74 6.16
C PHE A 83 6.49 -5.54 7.10
N TYR A 84 5.87 -4.36 7.05
CA TYR A 84 4.72 -4.03 7.87
C TYR A 84 3.50 -4.95 7.66
N PRO A 85 3.02 -5.16 6.42
CA PRO A 85 1.91 -6.09 6.19
C PRO A 85 2.29 -7.54 6.52
N GLY A 86 3.58 -7.91 6.36
CA GLY A 86 4.05 -9.24 6.71
C GLY A 86 4.07 -9.52 8.21
N THR A 87 4.50 -8.57 9.04
CA THR A 87 4.41 -8.73 10.50
C THR A 87 2.97 -8.65 10.99
N ALA A 88 2.11 -7.85 10.34
CA ALA A 88 0.67 -7.84 10.63
C ALA A 88 0.03 -9.22 10.39
N ILE A 89 0.38 -9.90 9.29
CA ILE A 89 -0.05 -11.29 9.07
C ILE A 89 0.51 -12.22 10.14
N LEU A 90 1.81 -12.11 10.48
CA LEU A 90 2.42 -12.95 11.50
C LEU A 90 1.68 -12.87 12.84
N VAL A 91 1.38 -11.65 13.29
CA VAL A 91 0.65 -11.39 14.54
C VAL A 91 -0.78 -11.89 14.45
N ALA A 92 -1.50 -11.53 13.40
CA ALA A 92 -2.92 -11.83 13.26
C ALA A 92 -3.19 -13.32 13.03
N ALA A 93 -2.46 -13.96 12.12
CA ALA A 93 -2.66 -15.36 11.75
C ALA A 93 -2.33 -16.31 12.91
N ASN A 94 -1.30 -15.99 13.69
CA ASN A 94 -0.86 -16.81 14.83
C ASN A 94 -1.51 -16.41 16.16
N CYS A 95 -2.43 -15.44 16.15
CA CYS A 95 -3.11 -14.93 17.35
C CYS A 95 -2.15 -14.49 18.46
N LEU A 96 -0.98 -13.93 18.11
CA LEU A 96 0.09 -13.64 19.06
C LEU A 96 -0.40 -12.74 20.22
N GLY A 97 -0.01 -13.06 21.45
CA GLY A 97 -0.36 -12.30 22.65
C GLY A 97 0.34 -10.93 22.71
N TYR A 98 -0.08 -10.06 23.62
CA TYR A 98 0.50 -8.72 23.75
C TYR A 98 2.01 -8.73 24.07
N GLY A 99 2.50 -9.73 24.81
CA GLY A 99 3.94 -9.88 25.05
C GLY A 99 4.75 -10.08 23.76
N TRP A 100 4.24 -10.89 22.82
CA TRP A 100 4.85 -11.06 21.50
C TRP A 100 4.74 -9.81 20.63
N ILE A 101 3.64 -9.06 20.75
CA ILE A 101 3.47 -7.77 20.06
C ILE A 101 4.51 -6.76 20.58
N SER A 102 4.72 -6.68 21.90
CA SER A 102 5.77 -5.85 22.50
C SER A 102 7.16 -6.27 22.02
N PHE A 103 7.44 -7.57 21.95
CA PHE A 103 8.71 -8.08 21.44
C PHE A 103 8.96 -7.69 19.97
N ILE A 104 7.95 -7.85 19.11
CA ILE A 104 8.02 -7.40 17.71
C ILE A 104 8.26 -5.89 17.65
N THR A 105 7.61 -5.11 18.50
CA THR A 105 7.81 -3.65 18.58
C THR A 105 9.25 -3.30 18.92
N ILE A 106 9.88 -4.02 19.87
CA ILE A 106 11.29 -3.86 20.21
C ILE A 106 12.19 -4.19 19.00
N ILE A 107 11.86 -5.22 18.21
CA ILE A 107 12.59 -5.54 16.98
C ILE A 107 12.49 -4.40 15.96
N TYR A 108 11.32 -3.77 15.78
CA TYR A 108 11.18 -2.60 14.91
C TYR A 108 12.07 -1.44 15.37
N LEU A 109 12.09 -1.14 16.66
CA LEU A 109 12.95 -0.09 17.22
C LEU A 109 14.44 -0.41 17.05
N LEU A 110 14.82 -1.68 17.20
CA LEU A 110 16.19 -2.12 16.95
C LEU A 110 16.58 -1.95 15.48
N ILE A 111 15.69 -2.33 14.55
CA ILE A 111 15.92 -2.12 13.11
C ILE A 111 16.06 -0.63 12.80
N GLU A 112 15.16 0.21 13.32
CA GLU A 112 15.22 1.67 13.14
C GLU A 112 16.54 2.24 13.68
N TYR A 113 16.96 1.82 14.87
CA TYR A 113 18.23 2.21 15.46
C TYR A 113 19.43 1.82 14.58
N LEU A 114 19.44 0.60 14.06
CA LEU A 114 20.48 0.14 13.15
C LEU A 114 20.49 0.92 11.84
N CYS A 115 19.31 1.29 11.33
CA CYS A 115 19.19 2.09 10.10
C CYS A 115 19.73 3.53 10.31
N LEU A 116 19.42 4.15 11.44
CA LEU A 116 19.94 5.47 11.81
C LEU A 116 21.45 5.45 11.96
N LYS A 117 21.98 4.47 12.71
CA LYS A 117 23.42 4.32 12.91
C LYS A 117 24.17 4.06 11.60
N SER A 118 23.54 3.38 10.66
CA SER A 118 24.11 3.10 9.34
C SER A 118 23.94 4.25 8.34
N GLY A 119 23.27 5.34 8.71
CA GLY A 119 23.03 6.50 7.85
C GLY A 119 22.09 6.23 6.66
N ILE A 120 21.34 5.12 6.68
CA ILE A 120 20.39 4.75 5.62
C ILE A 120 18.97 5.27 5.88
N TYR A 121 18.75 5.83 7.06
CA TYR A 121 17.52 6.44 7.52
C TYR A 121 17.88 7.66 8.39
N GLU A 122 17.06 8.70 8.37
CA GLU A 122 17.30 9.93 9.11
C GLU A 122 16.01 10.41 9.77
N HIS A 123 16.09 10.82 11.03
CA HIS A 123 14.98 11.50 11.69
C HIS A 123 15.04 13.00 11.44
N HIS A 124 13.91 13.59 11.09
CA HIS A 124 13.72 15.04 11.22
C HIS A 124 13.11 15.31 12.60
N TRP A 125 11.78 15.39 12.69
CA TRP A 125 11.07 15.53 13.96
C TRP A 125 10.59 14.21 14.55
N TRP A 126 10.58 13.12 13.77
CA TRP A 126 10.20 11.79 14.25
C TRP A 126 11.13 11.29 15.36
N LYS A 127 10.58 10.55 16.34
CA LYS A 127 11.35 9.98 17.46
C LYS A 127 11.01 8.50 17.63
N TYR A 128 11.96 7.73 18.17
CA TYR A 128 11.80 6.28 18.40
C TYR A 128 10.52 5.91 19.17
N TYR A 129 10.14 6.66 20.20
CA TYR A 129 8.93 6.33 20.97
C TYR A 129 7.65 6.42 20.11
N MET A 130 7.65 7.24 19.06
CA MET A 130 6.53 7.39 18.13
C MET A 130 6.41 6.14 17.25
N THR A 131 7.52 5.61 16.73
CA THR A 131 7.54 4.30 16.06
C THR A 131 7.05 3.21 17.00
N GLY A 132 7.60 3.13 18.21
CA GLY A 132 7.21 2.09 19.17
C GLY A 132 5.73 2.11 19.48
N PHE A 133 5.17 3.31 19.72
CA PHE A 133 3.75 3.51 19.93
C PHE A 133 2.94 3.06 18.70
N LEU A 134 3.23 3.61 17.51
CA LEU A 134 2.45 3.30 16.31
C LEU A 134 2.52 1.83 15.92
N ILE A 135 3.69 1.19 15.99
CA ILE A 135 3.83 -0.23 15.66
C ILE A 135 3.01 -1.08 16.63
N PHE A 136 3.09 -0.81 17.93
CA PHE A 136 2.31 -1.57 18.92
C PHE A 136 0.82 -1.48 18.62
N PHE A 137 0.29 -0.26 18.43
CA PHE A 137 -1.13 -0.04 18.12
C PHE A 137 -1.52 -0.63 16.77
N PHE A 138 -0.68 -0.51 15.74
CA PHE A 138 -0.90 -1.10 14.43
C PHE A 138 -1.02 -2.62 14.50
N GLN A 139 -0.16 -3.30 15.27
CA GLN A 139 -0.23 -4.75 15.44
C GLN A 139 -1.47 -5.19 16.24
N VAL A 140 -1.84 -4.46 17.29
CA VAL A 140 -3.07 -4.72 18.05
C VAL A 140 -4.31 -4.52 17.17
N PHE A 141 -4.34 -3.42 16.40
CA PHE A 141 -5.40 -3.14 15.44
C PHE A 141 -5.50 -4.25 14.38
N SER A 142 -4.38 -4.60 13.75
CA SER A 142 -4.31 -5.64 12.72
C SER A 142 -4.84 -6.98 13.23
N LYS A 143 -4.44 -7.38 14.44
CA LYS A 143 -4.94 -8.58 15.10
C LYS A 143 -6.46 -8.56 15.26
N LYS A 144 -7.01 -7.46 15.80
CA LYS A 144 -8.47 -7.32 16.01
C LYS A 144 -9.23 -7.26 14.69
N TYR A 145 -8.70 -6.57 13.69
CA TYR A 145 -9.35 -6.45 12.39
C TYR A 145 -9.41 -7.80 11.66
N PHE A 146 -8.37 -8.62 11.75
CA PHE A 146 -8.34 -9.94 11.13
C PHE A 146 -9.43 -10.88 11.67
N THR A 147 -9.75 -10.82 12.97
CA THR A 147 -10.84 -11.65 13.53
C THR A 147 -12.21 -11.23 13.00
N MET A 148 -12.37 -9.97 12.59
CA MET A 148 -13.59 -9.47 11.92
C MET A 148 -13.69 -9.94 10.47
N LEU A 149 -12.57 -10.29 9.84
CA LEU A 149 -12.52 -10.81 8.46
C LEU A 149 -12.72 -12.33 8.36
N ASN A 150 -12.53 -13.07 9.44
CA ASN A 150 -12.54 -14.53 9.41
C ASN A 150 -13.27 -15.16 10.62
N PRO A 151 -14.58 -15.49 10.52
CA PRO A 151 -15.44 -15.32 9.35
C PRO A 151 -15.97 -13.87 9.21
N ILE A 152 -16.03 -13.38 7.97
CA ILE A 152 -16.63 -12.07 7.67
C ILE A 152 -18.14 -12.09 7.92
N LYS A 153 -18.60 -11.23 8.83
CA LYS A 153 -20.03 -11.09 9.20
C LYS A 153 -20.65 -9.78 8.71
N SER A 154 -19.87 -8.72 8.59
CA SER A 154 -20.37 -7.38 8.26
C SER A 154 -20.09 -7.00 6.81
N ARG A 155 -21.15 -6.60 6.09
CA ARG A 155 -21.04 -6.05 4.74
C ARG A 155 -20.25 -4.74 4.71
N LEU A 156 -20.37 -3.93 5.77
CA LEU A 156 -19.63 -2.67 5.90
C LEU A 156 -18.12 -2.94 5.99
N ILE A 157 -17.71 -3.86 6.88
CA ILE A 157 -16.30 -4.24 7.02
C ILE A 157 -15.75 -4.77 5.71
N ARG A 158 -16.49 -5.66 5.03
CA ARG A 158 -16.12 -6.17 3.72
C ARG A 158 -15.89 -5.06 2.70
N ASN A 159 -16.82 -4.10 2.60
CA ASN A 159 -16.71 -3.00 1.64
C ASN A 159 -15.56 -2.05 1.97
N ILE A 160 -15.34 -1.74 3.26
CA ILE A 160 -14.19 -0.95 3.73
C ILE A 160 -12.88 -1.66 3.37
N THR A 161 -12.78 -2.97 3.64
CA THR A 161 -11.59 -3.75 3.28
C THR A 161 -11.33 -3.68 1.78
N PHE A 162 -12.37 -3.89 0.95
CA PHE A 162 -12.20 -3.79 -0.50
C PHE A 162 -11.86 -2.38 -0.98
N TYR A 163 -12.32 -1.33 -0.31
CA TYR A 163 -11.90 0.04 -0.62
C TYR A 163 -10.38 0.19 -0.51
N PHE A 164 -9.79 -0.21 0.62
CA PHE A 164 -8.34 -0.17 0.79
C PHE A 164 -7.58 -1.10 -0.18
N VAL A 165 -8.11 -2.29 -0.46
CA VAL A 165 -7.52 -3.21 -1.44
C VAL A 165 -7.55 -2.62 -2.86
N GLY A 166 -8.68 -2.02 -3.25
CA GLY A 166 -8.84 -1.37 -4.55
C GLY A 166 -7.88 -0.20 -4.70
N PHE A 167 -7.69 0.59 -3.62
CA PHE A 167 -6.72 1.66 -3.60
C PHE A 167 -5.29 1.16 -3.83
N VAL A 168 -4.83 0.13 -3.11
CA VAL A 168 -3.48 -0.41 -3.34
C VAL A 168 -3.30 -0.91 -4.77
N LEU A 169 -4.26 -1.65 -5.32
CA LEU A 169 -4.14 -2.20 -6.67
C LEU A 169 -4.09 -1.12 -7.75
N LEU A 170 -4.88 -0.05 -7.62
CA LEU A 170 -4.86 1.08 -8.55
C LEU A 170 -3.63 1.96 -8.34
N HIS A 171 -3.23 2.21 -7.09
CA HIS A 171 -2.16 3.14 -6.76
C HIS A 171 -0.79 2.54 -7.03
N TYR A 172 -0.54 1.27 -6.70
CA TYR A 172 0.80 0.67 -6.73
C TYR A 172 1.59 0.88 -8.03
N PRO A 173 1.02 0.68 -9.24
CA PRO A 173 1.78 0.87 -10.48
C PRO A 173 2.27 2.31 -10.68
N ILE A 174 1.59 3.31 -10.11
CA ILE A 174 1.81 4.71 -10.47
C ILE A 174 3.10 5.28 -9.85
N PRO A 175 3.36 5.16 -8.54
CA PRO A 175 4.66 5.52 -7.98
C PRO A 175 5.82 4.76 -8.61
N VAL A 176 5.62 3.50 -9.02
CA VAL A 176 6.65 2.73 -9.73
C VAL A 176 6.96 3.37 -11.09
N LEU A 177 5.95 3.71 -11.88
CA LEU A 177 6.15 4.40 -13.17
C LEU A 177 6.77 5.80 -13.01
N LEU A 178 6.44 6.49 -11.93
CA LEU A 178 7.05 7.77 -11.56
C LEU A 178 8.55 7.61 -11.27
N LEU A 179 8.93 6.62 -10.47
CA LEU A 179 10.33 6.29 -10.19
C LEU A 179 11.11 5.84 -11.44
N LEU A 180 10.43 5.18 -12.39
CA LEU A 180 11.02 4.79 -13.67
C LEU A 180 11.07 5.95 -14.69
N GLY A 181 10.62 7.14 -14.34
CA GLY A 181 10.60 8.32 -15.22
C GLY A 181 9.58 8.23 -16.37
N LYS A 182 8.66 7.24 -16.34
CA LYS A 182 7.73 6.97 -17.45
C LYS A 182 6.51 7.86 -17.45
N GLN A 183 6.06 8.30 -16.28
CA GLN A 183 4.98 9.26 -16.15
C GLN A 183 5.11 10.10 -14.89
N TYR A 184 4.53 11.30 -14.88
CA TYR A 184 4.38 12.12 -13.70
C TYR A 184 3.16 13.04 -13.82
N TYR A 185 2.77 13.67 -12.71
CA TYR A 185 1.63 14.59 -12.66
C TYR A 185 2.09 16.02 -12.37
N ASN A 186 1.89 16.89 -13.35
CA ASN A 186 2.31 18.29 -13.32
C ASN A 186 1.22 19.18 -12.71
N VAL A 187 1.17 19.21 -11.37
CA VAL A 187 0.16 19.98 -10.62
C VAL A 187 0.73 21.06 -9.70
N ASN A 188 2.05 21.20 -9.57
CA ASN A 188 2.72 22.23 -8.77
C ASN A 188 2.15 22.41 -7.35
N TRP A 189 1.69 21.33 -6.71
CA TRP A 189 1.20 21.33 -5.33
C TRP A 189 2.32 21.38 -4.31
N ALA A 190 3.51 20.92 -4.71
CA ALA A 190 4.74 21.00 -3.93
C ALA A 190 5.91 21.36 -4.85
N GLU A 191 6.99 21.88 -4.27
CA GLU A 191 8.19 22.28 -5.02
C GLU A 191 8.87 21.08 -5.70
N ASN A 192 8.87 19.91 -5.04
CA ASN A 192 9.44 18.70 -5.59
C ASN A 192 8.46 17.95 -6.49
N LEU A 193 8.91 17.57 -7.69
CA LEU A 193 8.12 16.86 -8.70
C LEU A 193 7.55 15.53 -8.19
N TYR A 194 8.36 14.74 -7.49
CA TYR A 194 7.97 13.42 -6.99
C TYR A 194 6.90 13.55 -5.91
N LEU A 195 7.07 14.49 -4.97
CA LEU A 195 6.09 14.77 -3.94
C LEU A 195 4.78 15.28 -4.56
N SER A 196 4.84 16.31 -5.40
CA SER A 196 3.66 16.89 -6.02
C SER A 196 2.89 15.87 -6.85
N SER A 197 3.60 15.03 -7.63
CA SER A 197 2.98 13.97 -8.42
C SER A 197 2.29 12.93 -7.53
N THR A 198 2.96 12.52 -6.45
CA THR A 198 2.45 11.52 -5.50
C THR A 198 1.21 12.04 -4.76
N MET A 199 1.22 13.28 -4.29
CA MET A 199 0.07 13.90 -3.61
C MET A 199 -1.16 13.94 -4.50
N PHE A 200 -0.99 14.37 -5.76
CA PHE A 200 -2.10 14.44 -6.70
C PHE A 200 -2.68 13.07 -7.01
N ILE A 201 -1.84 12.11 -7.38
CA ILE A 201 -2.35 10.79 -7.78
C ILE A 201 -2.94 10.03 -6.60
N PHE A 202 -2.39 10.20 -5.39
CA PHE A 202 -2.95 9.67 -4.16
C PHE A 202 -4.38 10.20 -3.94
N ALA A 203 -4.59 11.52 -4.02
CA ALA A 203 -5.91 12.13 -3.87
C ALA A 203 -6.89 11.71 -4.99
N TYR A 204 -6.42 11.73 -6.24
CA TYR A 204 -7.22 11.32 -7.41
C TYR A 204 -7.74 9.88 -7.27
N GLN A 205 -6.87 8.95 -6.88
CA GLN A 205 -7.24 7.54 -6.79
C GLN A 205 -8.07 7.21 -5.54
N LEU A 206 -7.98 7.98 -4.45
CA LEU A 206 -8.93 7.83 -3.34
C LEU A 206 -10.37 8.01 -3.83
N ILE A 207 -10.62 9.01 -4.69
CA ILE A 207 -11.94 9.26 -5.28
C ILE A 207 -12.31 8.17 -6.28
N GLU A 208 -11.38 7.80 -7.16
CA GLU A 208 -11.60 6.78 -8.20
C GLU A 208 -12.03 5.43 -7.60
N VAL A 209 -11.42 5.04 -6.48
CA VAL A 209 -11.74 3.80 -5.78
C VAL A 209 -13.14 3.80 -5.17
N ILE A 210 -13.67 4.94 -4.74
CA ILE A 210 -15.07 5.04 -4.28
C ILE A 210 -16.02 4.58 -5.39
N ILE A 211 -15.76 5.04 -6.62
CA ILE A 211 -16.57 4.69 -7.79
C ILE A 211 -16.40 3.21 -8.13
N LEU A 212 -15.18 2.69 -8.08
CA LEU A 212 -14.89 1.27 -8.27
C LEU A 212 -15.69 0.39 -7.29
N ILE A 213 -15.67 0.73 -6.00
CA ILE A 213 -16.38 0.00 -4.95
C ILE A 213 -17.88 0.07 -5.13
N TYR A 214 -18.40 1.25 -5.46
CA TYR A 214 -19.82 1.43 -5.70
C TYR A 214 -20.30 0.55 -6.86
N CYS A 215 -19.59 0.59 -7.99
CA CYS A 215 -19.95 -0.17 -9.19
C CYS A 215 -19.80 -1.69 -8.99
N VAL A 216 -18.67 -2.14 -8.41
CA VAL A 216 -18.33 -3.57 -8.34
C VAL A 216 -18.95 -4.24 -7.11
N CYS A 217 -18.82 -3.65 -5.92
CA CYS A 217 -19.21 -4.29 -4.66
C CYS A 217 -20.67 -3.99 -4.24
N ILE A 218 -21.20 -2.80 -4.57
CA ILE A 218 -22.52 -2.36 -4.12
C ILE A 218 -23.60 -2.71 -5.15
N LEU A 219 -23.44 -2.28 -6.41
CA LEU A 219 -24.45 -2.50 -7.46
C LEU A 219 -24.49 -3.95 -7.97
N LYS A 220 -23.37 -4.67 -7.93
CA LYS A 220 -23.20 -6.10 -8.26
C LYS A 220 -23.59 -6.57 -9.67
N LYS A 221 -24.28 -5.77 -10.49
CA LYS A 221 -24.63 -6.15 -11.87
C LYS A 221 -23.40 -6.08 -12.78
N TRP A 222 -23.30 -7.02 -13.73
CA TRP A 222 -22.10 -7.18 -14.55
C TRP A 222 -21.77 -5.95 -15.40
N TYR A 223 -22.78 -5.28 -15.97
CA TYR A 223 -22.59 -4.12 -16.84
C TYR A 223 -22.04 -2.90 -16.10
N PHE A 224 -22.37 -2.73 -14.81
CA PHE A 224 -21.78 -1.66 -13.99
C PHE A 224 -20.27 -1.85 -13.77
N LYS A 225 -19.75 -3.07 -13.94
CA LYS A 225 -18.31 -3.32 -13.85
C LYS A 225 -17.52 -2.70 -15.00
N LEU A 226 -18.18 -2.26 -16.09
CA LEU A 226 -17.55 -1.54 -17.19
C LEU A 226 -17.31 -0.06 -16.89
N ILE A 227 -18.10 0.54 -15.97
CA ILE A 227 -18.01 1.97 -15.66
C ILE A 227 -16.61 2.37 -15.16
N PRO A 228 -15.96 1.65 -14.23
CA PRO A 228 -14.61 1.99 -13.79
C PRO A 228 -13.57 2.02 -14.92
N PHE A 229 -13.71 1.17 -15.94
CA PHE A 229 -12.81 1.18 -17.10
C PHE A 229 -13.01 2.45 -17.94
N CYS A 230 -14.27 2.85 -18.18
CA CYS A 230 -14.58 4.08 -18.88
C CYS A 230 -14.05 5.30 -18.11
N ILE A 231 -14.29 5.36 -16.80
CA ILE A 231 -13.82 6.47 -15.95
C ILE A 231 -12.30 6.55 -15.93
N ALA A 232 -11.60 5.43 -15.77
CA ALA A 232 -10.14 5.39 -15.82
C ALA A 232 -9.62 5.90 -17.18
N PHE A 233 -10.22 5.45 -18.29
CA PHE A 233 -9.83 5.88 -19.63
C PHE A 233 -10.05 7.38 -19.86
N PHE A 234 -11.28 7.86 -19.65
CA PHE A 234 -11.61 9.26 -19.86
C PHE A 234 -10.88 10.16 -18.87
N GLY A 235 -10.74 9.72 -17.62
CA GLY A 235 -10.00 10.43 -16.58
C GLY A 235 -8.55 10.66 -16.99
N GLN A 236 -7.82 9.61 -17.33
CA GLN A 236 -6.42 9.73 -17.75
C GLN A 236 -6.26 10.50 -19.07
N TYR A 237 -7.20 10.33 -20.03
CA TYR A 237 -7.20 11.11 -21.26
C TYR A 237 -7.41 12.61 -21.02
N ILE A 238 -8.34 12.98 -20.14
CA ILE A 238 -8.58 14.37 -19.74
C ILE A 238 -7.33 14.93 -19.05
N LEU A 239 -6.75 14.21 -18.10
CA LEU A 239 -5.52 14.65 -17.43
C LEU A 239 -4.37 14.88 -18.41
N MET A 240 -4.22 14.02 -19.42
CA MET A 240 -3.23 14.20 -20.48
C MET A 240 -3.52 15.43 -21.34
N LYS A 241 -4.80 15.66 -21.72
CA LYS A 241 -5.20 16.84 -22.51
C LYS A 241 -5.02 18.16 -21.76
N LEU A 242 -5.15 18.14 -20.45
CA LEU A 242 -4.91 19.29 -19.58
C LEU A 242 -3.42 19.50 -19.27
N ASN A 243 -2.51 18.68 -19.84
CA ASN A 243 -1.08 18.64 -19.51
C ASN A 243 -0.80 18.40 -18.01
N ILE A 244 -1.76 17.79 -17.31
CA ILE A 244 -1.60 17.35 -15.92
C ILE A 244 -0.86 16.01 -15.91
N LEU A 245 -1.29 15.03 -16.70
CA LEU A 245 -0.55 13.77 -16.88
C LEU A 245 0.47 13.95 -17.99
N VAL A 246 1.75 13.77 -17.68
CA VAL A 246 2.83 13.81 -18.66
C VAL A 246 3.47 12.44 -18.79
N LEU A 247 3.53 11.91 -20.01
CA LEU A 247 4.14 10.62 -20.35
C LEU A 247 5.49 10.86 -21.05
N LYS A 248 6.51 10.07 -20.71
CA LYS A 248 7.90 10.24 -21.18
C LYS A 248 8.52 8.93 -21.65
N ASP A 249 9.67 9.02 -22.31
CA ASP A 249 10.55 7.89 -22.66
C ASP A 249 9.85 6.74 -23.41
N GLY A 250 9.06 7.10 -24.42
CA GLY A 250 8.29 6.17 -25.25
C GLY A 250 7.07 5.56 -24.54
N TRP A 251 6.81 5.93 -23.29
CA TRP A 251 5.59 5.56 -22.59
C TRP A 251 4.40 6.32 -23.16
N ASN A 252 3.27 5.63 -23.35
CA ASN A 252 2.08 6.19 -23.98
C ASN A 252 0.82 5.82 -23.18
N LEU A 253 -0.31 6.45 -23.55
CA LEU A 253 -1.58 6.25 -22.86
C LEU A 253 -2.02 4.78 -22.88
N LEU A 254 -1.76 4.06 -23.98
CA LEU A 254 -2.13 2.65 -24.11
C LEU A 254 -1.46 1.81 -23.01
N TYR A 255 -0.16 1.99 -22.76
CA TYR A 255 0.54 1.25 -21.71
C TYR A 255 0.03 1.58 -20.31
N SER A 256 -0.26 2.86 -20.03
CA SER A 256 -0.90 3.26 -18.77
C SER A 256 -2.29 2.62 -18.62
N MET A 257 -3.07 2.53 -19.71
CA MET A 257 -4.39 1.88 -19.71
C MET A 257 -4.31 0.38 -19.46
N ILE A 258 -3.34 -0.33 -20.05
CA ILE A 258 -3.13 -1.76 -19.81
C ILE A 258 -2.88 -2.01 -18.32
N LEU A 259 -2.02 -1.22 -17.67
CA LEU A 259 -1.75 -1.35 -16.24
C LEU A 259 -2.99 -1.04 -15.41
N TYR A 260 -3.65 0.09 -15.66
CA TYR A 260 -4.88 0.47 -14.95
C TYR A 260 -5.97 -0.59 -15.07
N PHE A 261 -6.23 -1.10 -16.27
CA PHE A 261 -7.23 -2.12 -16.52
C PHE A 261 -6.84 -3.45 -15.89
N SER A 262 -5.56 -3.81 -15.90
CA SER A 262 -5.08 -5.01 -15.20
C SER A 262 -5.34 -4.93 -13.69
N SER A 263 -5.16 -3.75 -13.08
CA SER A 263 -5.48 -3.51 -11.67
C SER A 263 -6.98 -3.63 -11.39
N ILE A 264 -7.83 -3.05 -12.24
CA ILE A 264 -9.30 -3.16 -12.10
C ILE A 264 -9.75 -4.63 -12.26
N VAL A 265 -9.24 -5.35 -13.27
CA VAL A 265 -9.54 -6.76 -13.48
C VAL A 265 -9.10 -7.60 -12.28
N THR A 266 -7.88 -7.38 -11.79
CA THR A 266 -7.36 -8.05 -10.59
C THR A 266 -8.25 -7.81 -9.39
N PHE A 267 -8.68 -6.56 -9.18
CA PHE A 267 -9.62 -6.22 -8.13
C PHE A 267 -10.96 -6.98 -8.26
N ILE A 268 -11.56 -7.01 -9.46
CA ILE A 268 -12.82 -7.73 -9.71
C ILE A 268 -12.67 -9.23 -9.45
N ILE A 269 -11.53 -9.82 -9.83
CA ILE A 269 -11.22 -11.24 -9.56
C ILE A 269 -11.11 -11.48 -8.06
N ILE A 270 -10.35 -10.65 -7.33
CA ILE A 270 -10.20 -10.77 -5.88
C ILE A 270 -11.57 -10.63 -5.20
N GLU A 271 -12.38 -9.62 -5.55
CA GLU A 271 -13.72 -9.41 -5.01
C GLU A 271 -14.64 -10.62 -5.19
N LYS A 272 -14.59 -11.25 -6.37
CA LYS A 272 -15.42 -12.41 -6.72
C LYS A 272 -15.05 -13.66 -5.92
N TYR A 273 -13.77 -13.87 -5.64
CA TYR A 273 -13.26 -15.12 -5.04
C TYR A 273 -12.88 -15.02 -3.55
N SER A 274 -12.85 -13.83 -2.97
CA SER A 274 -12.46 -13.60 -1.57
C SER A 274 -13.61 -13.06 -0.71
N LEU A 275 -13.47 -13.18 0.62
CA LEU A 275 -14.40 -12.66 1.63
C LEU A 275 -15.90 -12.86 1.30
N LYS A 276 -16.28 -14.06 0.86
CA LYS A 276 -17.69 -14.42 0.67
C LYS A 276 -18.37 -14.48 2.02
N MET A 277 -19.42 -13.69 2.20
CA MET A 277 -20.26 -13.76 3.40
C MET A 277 -20.91 -15.14 3.45
N LYS A 278 -20.90 -15.79 4.62
CA LYS A 278 -21.73 -16.97 4.82
C LYS A 278 -23.18 -16.49 4.73
N VAL A 279 -23.92 -17.01 3.75
CA VAL A 279 -25.38 -16.86 3.73
C VAL A 279 -25.87 -17.59 4.98
N GLN A 280 -26.42 -16.84 5.94
CA GLN A 280 -27.20 -17.42 7.02
C GLN A 280 -28.56 -17.83 6.48
#